data_AF-A0A966PSI1-F1
#
_entry.id   AF-A0A966PSI1-F1
#
_cell.length_a   1.000
_cell.length_b   1.000
_cell.length_c   1.000
_cell.angle_alpha   90.00
_cell.angle_beta   90.00
_cell.angle_gamma   90.00
#
_symmetry.space_group_name_H-M   'P 1'
#
loop_
_entity.id
_entity.type
_entity.pdbx_description
1 polymer ?
#
loop_
_entity_poly.entity_id
_entity_poly.type
_entity_poly.pdbx_seq_one_letter_code
_entity_poly.pdbx_strand_id
1 'polypeptide(L)'
;MNIQSSPILGTIGLLYGIITGAVISHTITKDHYEAKKVETVIVIEKEIIEPEVVIKPLTQEPVIIEEAIPISVEKKIPDDLTKRCPEWEDELREYKLPVKLFSYIMWRESRCIPDAHNKTLNRDKSQDRGLLQINSTWKTVTKNICGTDLDGLFDPTCNLKVAKYLYDNGGAGHWSM
;
A
#
# COMPACT_ATOMS: atom_id res chain seq x y z
N MET A 1 -0.74 -51.96 -30.52
CA MET A 1 -0.15 -51.31 -31.71
C MET A 1 0.48 -50.02 -31.21
N ASN A 2 1.80 -50.00 -31.08
CA ASN A 2 2.61 -48.86 -30.62
C ASN A 2 2.92 -47.95 -31.80
N ILE A 3 2.83 -46.63 -31.61
CA ILE A 3 3.79 -45.67 -32.20
C ILE A 3 4.08 -44.57 -31.17
N GLN A 4 5.35 -44.48 -30.80
CA GLN A 4 6.00 -43.41 -30.04
C GLN A 4 6.30 -42.21 -30.97
N SER A 5 6.41 -41.00 -30.43
CA SER A 5 7.59 -40.13 -30.62
C SER A 5 7.48 -38.81 -29.83
N SER A 6 8.66 -38.36 -29.39
CA SER A 6 8.99 -37.37 -28.35
C SER A 6 9.31 -35.96 -28.95
N PRO A 7 9.70 -34.94 -28.14
CA PRO A 7 9.64 -33.51 -28.47
C PRO A 7 10.97 -32.93 -29.02
N ILE A 8 10.92 -31.73 -29.62
CA ILE A 8 12.10 -31.00 -30.11
C ILE A 8 12.26 -29.65 -29.41
N LEU A 9 13.50 -29.43 -28.96
CA LEU A 9 14.13 -28.25 -28.34
C LEU A 9 14.31 -27.05 -29.30
N GLY A 10 14.52 -25.87 -28.69
CA GLY A 10 15.50 -24.86 -29.14
C GLY A 10 14.92 -23.44 -29.23
N THR A 11 15.58 -22.34 -28.82
CA THR A 11 16.93 -22.08 -28.30
C THR A 11 16.95 -20.64 -27.77
N ILE A 12 17.80 -20.39 -26.75
CA ILE A 12 18.16 -19.07 -26.21
C ILE A 12 19.12 -18.36 -27.19
N GLY A 13 19.00 -17.03 -27.31
CA GLY A 13 19.97 -16.21 -28.06
C GLY A 13 20.04 -14.78 -27.51
N LEU A 14 21.07 -14.50 -26.72
CA LEU A 14 21.47 -13.22 -26.14
C LEU A 14 22.74 -12.79 -26.87
N LEU A 15 22.79 -11.63 -27.54
CA LEU A 15 24.05 -11.07 -28.01
C LEU A 15 24.08 -9.54 -28.02
N TYR A 16 25.06 -9.04 -27.27
CA TYR A 16 25.62 -7.69 -27.22
C TYR A 16 26.12 -7.21 -28.59
N GLY A 17 25.98 -5.91 -28.86
CA GLY A 17 26.64 -5.22 -29.97
C GLY A 17 27.38 -3.97 -29.49
N ILE A 18 28.69 -4.06 -29.34
CA ILE A 18 29.63 -2.93 -29.24
C ILE A 18 30.35 -2.89 -30.59
N ILE A 19 30.26 -1.79 -31.34
CA ILE A 19 31.16 -1.55 -32.48
C ILE A 19 31.70 -0.12 -32.41
N THR A 20 33.02 -0.09 -32.33
CA THR A 20 33.99 1.01 -32.39
C THR A 20 33.97 1.77 -33.72
N GLY A 21 34.43 3.02 -33.69
CA GLY A 21 34.36 3.98 -34.79
C GLY A 21 35.27 3.74 -35.99
N ALA A 22 35.08 4.63 -36.98
CA ALA A 22 35.99 4.87 -38.10
C ALA A 22 36.18 6.38 -38.28
N VAL A 23 37.45 6.78 -38.36
CA VAL A 23 37.95 8.10 -38.75
C VAL A 23 38.18 8.06 -40.27
N ILE A 24 38.05 9.20 -40.97
CA ILE A 24 39.02 9.76 -41.96
C ILE A 24 38.36 10.87 -42.85
N SER A 25 38.89 12.08 -42.66
CA SER A 25 39.38 13.11 -43.60
C SER A 25 38.52 13.83 -44.66
N HIS A 26 38.55 15.16 -44.46
CA HIS A 26 38.92 16.27 -45.37
C HIS A 26 38.16 16.53 -46.68
N THR A 27 37.65 17.76 -46.82
CA THR A 27 38.23 18.72 -47.79
C THR A 27 37.95 20.17 -47.39
N ILE A 28 38.97 21.00 -47.53
CA ILE A 28 38.97 22.46 -47.34
C ILE A 28 38.70 23.11 -48.70
N THR A 29 37.75 24.04 -48.79
CA THR A 29 37.74 25.08 -49.85
C THR A 29 37.65 26.45 -49.19
N LYS A 30 38.66 27.27 -49.49
CA LYS A 30 38.79 28.66 -49.11
C LYS A 30 38.02 29.50 -50.12
N ASP A 31 37.00 30.22 -49.67
CA ASP A 31 36.45 31.32 -50.44
C ASP A 31 36.67 32.63 -49.69
N HIS A 32 37.41 33.50 -50.36
CA HIS A 32 37.69 34.87 -49.98
C HIS A 32 36.40 35.69 -50.04
N TYR A 33 36.04 36.35 -48.94
CA TYR A 33 35.12 37.49 -49.00
C TYR A 33 35.64 38.63 -48.12
N GLU A 34 35.70 39.81 -48.74
CA GLU A 34 36.21 41.06 -48.20
C GLU A 34 35.52 41.48 -46.89
N ALA A 35 36.33 41.98 -45.97
CA ALA A 35 35.91 42.52 -44.69
C ALA A 35 35.11 43.82 -44.87
N LYS A 36 33.80 43.76 -44.64
CA LYS A 36 32.97 44.94 -44.39
C LYS A 36 33.04 45.27 -42.90
N LYS A 37 33.63 46.41 -42.57
CA LYS A 37 33.73 46.99 -41.22
C LYS A 37 32.33 47.20 -40.65
N VAL A 38 31.99 46.47 -39.59
CA VAL A 38 30.73 46.64 -38.84
C VAL A 38 31.03 47.45 -37.58
N GLU A 39 30.32 48.56 -37.41
CA GLU A 39 30.34 49.39 -36.20
C GLU A 39 29.91 48.56 -34.98
N THR A 40 30.74 48.60 -33.94
CA THR A 40 30.44 48.01 -32.63
C THR A 40 29.35 48.83 -31.94
N VAL A 41 28.15 48.27 -31.88
CA VAL A 41 27.08 48.71 -30.97
C VAL A 41 27.38 48.10 -29.60
N ILE A 42 27.66 48.95 -28.61
CA ILE A 42 27.89 48.52 -27.23
C ILE A 42 26.50 48.21 -26.63
N VAL A 43 26.16 46.92 -26.57
CA VAL A 43 24.99 46.44 -25.83
C VAL A 43 25.39 46.33 -24.37
N ILE A 44 24.87 47.21 -23.53
CA ILE A 44 25.02 47.13 -22.07
C ILE A 44 24.05 46.06 -21.59
N GLU A 45 24.57 44.85 -21.37
CA GLU A 45 23.80 43.74 -20.82
C GLU A 45 23.62 43.99 -19.31
N LYS A 46 22.36 44.28 -18.93
CA LYS A 46 21.98 44.47 -17.54
C LYS A 46 21.83 43.10 -16.90
N GLU A 47 22.82 42.71 -16.10
CA GLU A 47 22.79 41.50 -15.29
C GLU A 47 21.64 41.58 -14.27
N ILE A 48 20.55 40.83 -14.53
CA ILE A 48 19.46 40.65 -13.59
C ILE A 48 19.88 39.49 -12.68
N ILE A 49 20.30 39.83 -11.47
CA ILE A 49 20.62 38.87 -10.42
C ILE A 49 19.29 38.34 -9.90
N GLU A 50 18.85 37.18 -10.41
CA GLU A 50 17.76 36.42 -9.80
C GLU A 50 18.27 35.76 -8.51
N PRO A 51 17.59 35.94 -7.36
CA PRO A 51 18.03 35.30 -6.13
C PRO A 51 17.88 33.79 -6.26
N GLU A 52 18.98 33.07 -6.06
CA GLU A 52 18.99 31.62 -5.99
C GLU A 52 18.08 31.16 -4.84
N VAL A 53 16.87 30.72 -5.18
CA VAL A 53 15.93 30.14 -4.23
C VAL A 53 16.46 28.77 -3.86
N VAL A 54 17.11 28.67 -2.70
CA VAL A 54 17.55 27.40 -2.12
C VAL A 54 16.31 26.62 -1.66
N ILE A 55 15.75 25.81 -2.56
CA ILE A 55 14.68 24.88 -2.24
C ILE A 55 15.31 23.73 -1.45
N LYS A 56 15.17 23.75 -0.12
CA LYS A 56 15.46 22.57 0.71
C LYS A 56 14.53 21.44 0.27
N PRO A 57 15.04 20.24 -0.07
CA PRO A 57 14.20 19.09 -0.34
C PRO A 57 13.37 18.80 0.91
N LEU A 58 12.04 18.89 0.77
CA LEU A 58 11.12 18.42 1.79
C LEU A 58 11.18 16.88 1.74
N THR A 59 11.90 16.27 2.68
CA THR A 59 11.81 14.84 2.94
C THR A 59 10.40 14.56 3.43
N GLN A 60 9.47 14.27 2.51
CA GLN A 60 8.17 13.73 2.85
C GLN A 60 8.39 12.29 3.31
N GLU A 61 8.27 12.08 4.61
CA GLU A 61 8.00 10.74 5.14
C GLU A 61 6.79 10.16 4.39
N PRO A 62 6.80 8.86 4.03
CA PRO A 62 5.69 8.27 3.30
C PRO A 62 4.41 8.44 4.14
N VAL A 63 3.49 9.26 3.64
CA VAL A 63 2.18 9.44 4.26
C VAL A 63 1.42 8.14 4.07
N ILE A 64 1.41 7.31 5.11
CA ILE A 64 0.56 6.12 5.19
C ILE A 64 -0.88 6.65 5.20
N ILE A 65 -1.62 6.43 4.11
CA ILE A 65 -3.02 6.82 4.01
C ILE A 65 -3.83 5.85 4.86
N GLU A 66 -4.01 6.18 6.14
CA GLU A 66 -4.96 5.47 6.99
C GLU A 66 -6.39 5.72 6.50
N GLU A 67 -7.20 4.67 6.46
CA GLU A 67 -8.60 4.77 6.04
C GLU A 67 -9.36 5.71 6.98
N ALA A 68 -10.04 6.72 6.41
CA ALA A 68 -10.65 7.79 7.18
C ALA A 68 -11.87 7.30 7.97
N ILE A 69 -11.85 7.50 9.30
CA ILE A 69 -12.95 7.13 10.20
C ILE A 69 -13.98 8.27 10.22
N PRO A 70 -15.30 8.00 10.23
CA PRO A 70 -16.30 9.04 10.45
C PRO A 70 -16.09 9.74 11.80
N ILE A 71 -16.15 11.07 11.83
CA ILE A 71 -15.92 11.89 13.04
C ILE A 71 -16.80 11.47 14.22
N SER A 72 -18.04 11.05 13.96
CA SER A 72 -18.98 10.58 15.00
C SER A 72 -18.51 9.29 15.68
N VAL A 73 -17.81 8.41 14.94
CA VAL A 73 -17.20 7.19 15.46
C VAL A 73 -15.90 7.53 16.16
N GLU A 74 -15.08 8.41 15.59
CA GLU A 74 -13.80 8.79 16.18
C GLU A 74 -13.95 9.38 17.59
N LYS A 75 -14.97 10.21 17.82
CA LYS A 75 -15.29 10.78 19.14
C LYS A 75 -15.61 9.74 20.22
N LYS A 76 -15.97 8.51 19.84
CA LYS A 76 -16.23 7.41 20.77
C LYS A 76 -14.97 6.63 21.15
N ILE A 77 -13.86 6.84 20.43
CA ILE A 77 -12.59 6.19 20.70
C ILE A 77 -11.86 6.96 21.81
N PRO A 78 -11.57 6.35 22.97
CA PRO A 78 -10.81 7.02 24.02
C PRO A 78 -9.37 7.31 23.59
N ASP A 79 -8.82 8.45 24.01
CA ASP A 79 -7.41 8.82 23.75
C ASP A 79 -6.40 8.02 24.60
N ASP A 80 -6.90 7.24 25.56
CA ASP A 80 -6.09 6.35 26.41
C ASP A 80 -5.41 5.24 25.58
N LEU A 81 -4.10 5.38 25.39
CA LEU A 81 -3.28 4.45 24.62
C LEU A 81 -3.15 3.07 25.27
N THR A 82 -3.46 2.91 26.56
CA THR A 82 -3.48 1.59 27.21
C THR A 82 -4.66 0.73 26.75
N LYS A 83 -5.62 1.34 26.04
CA LYS A 83 -6.79 0.68 25.44
C LYS A 83 -6.57 0.41 23.95
N ARG A 84 -5.43 -0.18 23.62
CA ARG A 84 -4.98 -0.49 22.27
C ARG A 84 -4.36 -1.88 22.23
N CYS A 85 -4.16 -2.38 21.02
CA CYS A 85 -3.42 -3.61 20.75
C CYS A 85 -2.28 -3.30 19.76
N PRO A 86 -1.18 -2.66 20.21
CA PRO A 86 -0.09 -2.23 19.33
C PRO A 86 0.54 -3.37 18.52
N GLU A 87 0.54 -4.58 19.07
CA GLU A 87 1.09 -5.78 18.45
C GLU A 87 0.35 -6.23 17.19
N TRP A 88 -0.85 -5.69 16.92
CA TRP A 88 -1.66 -6.01 15.73
C TRP A 88 -1.79 -4.84 14.75
N GLU A 89 -1.20 -3.68 15.05
CA GLU A 89 -1.42 -2.47 14.25
C GLU A 89 -0.79 -2.53 12.86
N ASP A 90 0.30 -3.30 12.70
CA ASP A 90 0.94 -3.52 11.41
C ASP A 90 0.03 -4.34 10.48
N GLU A 91 -0.58 -5.41 10.99
CA GLU A 91 -1.56 -6.22 10.27
C GLU A 91 -2.83 -5.40 9.97
N LEU A 92 -3.30 -4.58 10.90
CA LEU A 92 -4.43 -3.68 10.64
C LEU A 92 -4.14 -2.75 9.44
N ARG A 93 -2.92 -2.19 9.35
CA ARG A 93 -2.51 -1.39 8.18
C ARG A 93 -2.44 -2.22 6.91
N GLU A 94 -1.89 -3.43 6.97
CA GLU A 94 -1.83 -4.35 5.83
C GLU A 94 -3.22 -4.66 5.26
N TYR A 95 -4.19 -4.94 6.15
CA TYR A 95 -5.58 -5.18 5.78
C TYR A 95 -6.39 -3.91 5.51
N LYS A 96 -5.75 -2.73 5.55
CA LYS A 96 -6.34 -1.42 5.33
C LYS A 96 -7.53 -1.13 6.24
N LEU A 97 -7.46 -1.58 7.49
CA LEU A 97 -8.42 -1.23 8.54
C LEU A 97 -7.97 0.06 9.23
N PRO A 98 -8.88 0.96 9.63
CA PRO A 98 -8.49 2.15 10.38
C PRO A 98 -7.87 1.78 11.74
N VAL A 99 -6.56 1.99 11.86
CA VAL A 99 -5.74 1.47 12.96
C VAL A 99 -6.25 1.93 14.31
N LYS A 100 -6.46 3.25 14.48
CA LYS A 100 -6.95 3.84 15.72
C LYS A 100 -8.27 3.22 16.19
N LEU A 101 -9.17 2.91 15.25
CA LEU A 101 -10.47 2.30 15.55
C LEU A 101 -10.32 0.83 15.89
N PHE A 102 -9.68 0.05 15.03
CA PHE A 102 -9.64 -1.40 15.17
C PHE A 102 -8.69 -1.88 16.28
N SER A 103 -7.63 -1.14 16.57
CA SER A 103 -6.78 -1.37 17.74
C SER A 103 -7.57 -1.19 19.05
N TYR A 104 -8.47 -0.19 19.11
CA TYR A 104 -9.37 -0.01 20.25
C TYR A 104 -10.48 -1.08 20.33
N ILE A 105 -11.12 -1.41 19.20
CA ILE A 105 -12.13 -2.47 19.14
C ILE A 105 -11.53 -3.78 19.64
N MET A 106 -10.38 -4.19 19.09
CA MET A 106 -9.71 -5.43 19.47
C MET A 106 -9.41 -5.51 20.97
N TRP A 107 -8.95 -4.40 21.57
CA TRP A 107 -8.74 -4.32 23.01
C TRP A 107 -10.05 -4.51 23.80
N ARG A 108 -11.15 -3.91 23.34
CA ARG A 108 -12.45 -3.99 24.01
C ARG A 108 -13.07 -5.38 23.90
N GLU A 109 -13.02 -5.96 22.71
CA GLU A 109 -13.71 -7.18 22.34
C GLU A 109 -13.00 -8.43 22.87
N SER A 110 -11.67 -8.51 22.72
CA SER A 110 -10.92 -9.74 23.03
C SER A 110 -9.75 -9.54 24.00
N ARG A 111 -9.43 -8.29 24.38
CA ARG A 111 -8.17 -7.96 25.06
C ARG A 111 -6.93 -8.36 24.23
N CYS A 112 -7.03 -8.23 22.91
CA CYS A 112 -5.98 -8.57 21.96
C CYS A 112 -5.66 -10.09 21.87
N ILE A 113 -6.57 -10.95 22.34
CA ILE A 113 -6.38 -12.41 22.43
C ILE A 113 -7.00 -13.09 21.19
N PRO A 114 -6.21 -13.75 20.33
CA PRO A 114 -6.72 -14.37 19.09
C PRO A 114 -7.68 -15.52 19.27
N ASP A 115 -7.55 -16.30 20.34
CA ASP A 115 -8.40 -17.46 20.62
C ASP A 115 -9.57 -17.10 21.57
N ALA A 116 -9.84 -15.80 21.78
CA ALA A 116 -10.95 -15.34 22.58
C ALA A 116 -12.28 -15.89 22.06
N HIS A 117 -13.03 -16.56 22.93
CA HIS A 117 -14.29 -17.19 22.59
C HIS A 117 -15.35 -16.84 23.63
N ASN A 118 -16.41 -16.16 23.20
CA ASN A 118 -17.59 -16.01 24.03
C ASN A 118 -18.33 -17.36 24.10
N LYS A 119 -18.03 -18.13 25.15
CA LYS A 119 -18.61 -19.46 25.40
C LYS A 119 -20.04 -19.39 25.94
N THR A 120 -20.44 -18.24 26.47
CA THR A 120 -21.83 -17.97 26.83
C THR A 120 -22.58 -17.59 25.56
N LEU A 121 -23.61 -18.37 25.23
CA LEU A 121 -24.46 -18.07 24.09
C LEU A 121 -25.11 -16.70 24.26
N ASN A 122 -25.08 -15.89 23.20
CA ASN A 122 -25.89 -14.68 23.10
C ASN A 122 -27.39 -15.04 23.15
N ARG A 123 -28.26 -14.04 23.32
CA ARG A 123 -29.72 -14.25 23.43
C ARG A 123 -30.30 -15.06 22.27
N ASP A 124 -29.73 -14.92 21.09
CA ASP A 124 -30.09 -15.61 19.84
C ASP A 124 -29.34 -16.94 19.62
N LYS A 125 -28.57 -17.39 20.62
CA LYS A 125 -27.70 -18.57 20.56
C LYS A 125 -26.49 -18.44 19.64
N SER A 126 -26.13 -17.22 19.23
CA SER A 126 -24.86 -16.96 18.54
C SER A 126 -23.67 -16.93 19.51
N GLN A 127 -22.47 -17.01 18.96
CA GLN A 127 -21.20 -16.90 19.66
C GLN A 127 -20.28 -15.93 18.93
N ASP A 128 -19.42 -15.24 19.66
CA ASP A 128 -18.44 -14.31 19.10
C ASP A 128 -17.02 -14.88 19.25
N ARG A 129 -16.18 -14.69 18.22
CA ARG A 129 -14.91 -15.40 18.08
C ARG A 129 -13.75 -14.51 17.62
N GLY A 130 -12.61 -14.74 18.24
CA GLY A 130 -11.30 -14.19 17.91
C GLY A 130 -11.11 -12.72 18.25
N LEU A 131 -10.06 -12.14 17.66
CA LEU A 131 -9.55 -10.79 17.96
C LEU A 131 -10.65 -9.72 17.97
N LEU A 132 -11.53 -9.74 16.97
CA LEU A 132 -12.59 -8.74 16.79
C LEU A 132 -13.97 -9.26 17.16
N GLN A 133 -14.05 -10.38 17.91
CA GLN A 133 -15.30 -11.01 18.36
C GLN A 133 -16.35 -11.08 17.26
N ILE A 134 -16.00 -11.73 16.14
CA ILE A 134 -16.89 -11.86 15.00
C ILE A 134 -18.00 -12.85 15.32
N ASN A 135 -19.24 -12.41 15.15
CA ASN A 135 -20.42 -13.19 15.47
C ASN A 135 -20.61 -14.38 14.52
N SER A 136 -21.03 -15.52 15.08
CA SER A 136 -21.23 -16.79 14.36
C SER A 136 -22.29 -16.75 13.26
N THR A 137 -23.17 -15.73 13.24
CA THR A 137 -24.13 -15.53 12.15
C THR A 137 -23.44 -15.26 10.82
N TRP A 138 -22.19 -14.78 10.84
CA TRP A 138 -21.37 -14.55 9.64
C TRP A 138 -20.71 -15.80 9.06
N LYS A 139 -21.11 -17.01 9.48
CA LYS A 139 -20.55 -18.29 9.01
C LYS A 139 -20.39 -18.41 7.49
N THR A 140 -21.34 -17.89 6.71
CA THR A 140 -21.29 -17.95 5.24
C THR A 140 -20.19 -17.04 4.70
N VAL A 141 -20.05 -15.83 5.26
CA VAL A 141 -18.98 -14.89 4.92
C VAL A 141 -17.62 -15.48 5.30
N THR A 142 -17.49 -16.02 6.52
CA THR A 142 -16.28 -16.72 6.97
C THR A 142 -15.88 -17.83 6.00
N LYS A 143 -16.84 -18.68 5.60
CA LYS A 143 -16.58 -19.78 4.66
C LYS A 143 -16.11 -19.29 3.31
N ASN A 144 -16.73 -18.23 2.79
CA ASN A 144 -16.40 -17.68 1.48
C ASN A 144 -15.03 -16.98 1.47
N ILE A 145 -14.70 -16.25 2.53
CA ILE A 145 -13.44 -15.47 2.61
C ILE A 145 -12.26 -16.35 2.99
N CYS A 146 -12.44 -17.25 3.96
CA CYS A 146 -11.35 -18.01 4.55
C CYS A 146 -11.30 -19.48 4.12
N GLY A 147 -12.32 -19.99 3.41
CA GLY A 147 -12.39 -21.40 3.00
C GLY A 147 -12.63 -22.39 4.15
N THR A 148 -12.80 -21.90 5.38
CA THR A 148 -12.94 -22.69 6.62
C THR A 148 -14.28 -22.40 7.32
N ASP A 149 -14.58 -23.13 8.38
CA ASP A 149 -15.76 -22.88 9.22
C ASP A 149 -15.48 -21.78 10.27
N LEU A 150 -16.33 -21.70 11.30
CA LEU A 150 -16.22 -20.69 12.35
C LEU A 150 -14.97 -20.83 13.23
N ASP A 151 -14.32 -22.00 13.28
CA ASP A 151 -13.08 -22.16 14.04
C ASP A 151 -11.92 -21.42 13.36
N GLY A 152 -12.02 -21.17 12.06
CA GLY A 152 -11.12 -20.29 11.34
C GLY A 152 -11.05 -18.86 11.88
N LEU A 153 -12.07 -18.40 12.61
CA LEU A 153 -12.07 -17.05 13.17
C LEU A 153 -11.07 -16.88 14.34
N PHE A 154 -10.49 -17.96 14.86
CA PHE A 154 -9.38 -17.89 15.82
C PHE A 154 -8.02 -17.64 15.14
N ASP A 155 -7.93 -17.80 13.82
CA ASP A 155 -6.78 -17.37 13.04
C ASP A 155 -6.85 -15.83 12.82
N PRO A 156 -5.84 -15.06 13.25
CA PRO A 156 -5.83 -13.60 13.09
C PRO A 156 -6.05 -13.15 11.66
N THR A 157 -5.43 -13.84 10.68
CA THR A 157 -5.55 -13.49 9.26
C THR A 157 -7.00 -13.61 8.78
N CYS A 158 -7.67 -14.73 9.06
CA CYS A 158 -9.07 -14.90 8.73
C CYS A 158 -9.96 -13.89 9.47
N ASN A 159 -9.71 -13.66 10.76
CA ASN A 159 -10.47 -12.70 11.57
C ASN A 159 -10.41 -11.28 10.97
N LEU A 160 -9.21 -10.80 10.63
CA LEU A 160 -9.01 -9.49 10.01
C LEU A 160 -9.64 -9.38 8.62
N LYS A 161 -9.55 -10.42 7.78
CA LYS A 161 -10.20 -10.43 6.46
C LYS A 161 -11.72 -10.34 6.55
N VAL A 162 -12.34 -11.09 7.46
CA VAL A 162 -13.79 -11.02 7.68
C VAL A 162 -14.17 -9.67 8.27
N ALA A 163 -13.40 -9.13 9.22
CA ALA A 163 -13.64 -7.80 9.77
C ALA A 163 -13.56 -6.70 8.70
N LYS A 164 -12.60 -6.78 7.76
CA LYS A 164 -12.52 -5.86 6.62
C LYS A 164 -13.78 -5.92 5.77
N TYR A 165 -14.26 -7.13 5.44
CA TYR A 165 -15.52 -7.28 4.72
C TYR A 165 -16.69 -6.63 5.46
N LEU A 166 -16.82 -6.84 6.78
CA LEU A 166 -17.88 -6.24 7.57
C LEU A 166 -17.78 -4.72 7.59
N TYR A 167 -16.59 -4.19 7.80
CA TYR A 167 -16.35 -2.74 7.80
C TYR A 167 -16.71 -2.11 6.45
N ASP A 168 -16.37 -2.75 5.35
CA ASP A 168 -16.67 -2.24 4.00
C ASP A 168 -18.17 -2.25 3.68
N ASN A 169 -18.94 -3.13 4.33
CA ASN A 169 -20.37 -3.33 4.04
C ASN A 169 -21.31 -2.79 5.12
N GLY A 170 -20.80 -2.30 6.25
CA GLY A 170 -21.63 -1.75 7.34
C GLY A 170 -20.89 -0.82 8.30
N GLY A 171 -19.62 -0.49 8.01
CA GLY A 171 -18.77 0.35 8.83
C GLY A 171 -18.56 -0.22 10.24
N ALA A 172 -18.32 0.68 11.19
CA ALA A 172 -18.11 0.32 12.60
C ALA A 172 -19.39 -0.19 13.31
N GLY A 173 -20.56 -0.17 12.65
CA GLY A 173 -21.84 -0.53 13.26
C GLY A 173 -21.98 -2.01 13.66
N HIS A 174 -21.11 -2.88 13.15
CA HIS A 174 -21.03 -4.28 13.56
C HIS A 174 -20.45 -4.47 14.96
N TRP A 175 -19.81 -3.43 15.50
CA TRP A 175 -19.24 -3.43 16.85
C TRP A 175 -19.95 -2.36 17.70
N SER A 176 -20.19 -2.67 18.97
CA SER A 176 -20.83 -1.73 19.90
C SER A 176 -19.85 -0.65 20.34
N MET A 177 -19.81 0.47 19.60
CA MET A 177 -18.96 1.64 19.84
C MET A 177 -19.49 2.61 20.89
#